data_AF-A0A967EMK5-F1
#
_entry.id   AF-A0A967EMK5-F1
#
_cell.length_a   1.000
_cell.length_b   1.000
_cell.length_c   1.000
_cell.angle_alpha   90.00
_cell.angle_beta   90.00
_cell.angle_gamma   90.00
#
_symmetry.space_group_name_H-M   'P 1'
#
loop_
_entity.id
_entity.type
_entity.pdbx_description
1 polymer ?
#
loop_
_entity_poly.entity_id
_entity_poly.type
_entity_poly.pdbx_seq_one_letter_code
_entity_poly.pdbx_strand_id
1 'polypeptide(L)'
;QTDGINSITEGYNYVYFATENAGILRFQIYQNRFVEPITIVQGLSDNQILAVHFDQSTRILWVASEDFIDYSYNTEGDWFHINLTEIGLHPGAFIRQIGSSENYIWLNAENSFIKLDKISGIVLGLFPFPDDDEIIWSSKRERYLEIPNTLKNYVIMDGWIINDNQFIDPFGKTVAPTTFYFGRNNEVYFGLEDGTILYGDIQMETFYPFSFGLNSTDITAFTKNDKLWIVGRKNFDGEGITKYYSNQNYFKHIDFENTINLRSQPFYSVIETNKEVWFGGNSAISIYNKKEDYWREITEINGIPNGIITSMVEDTSSIWVGTTRGLVKISKTNKHNEKIEFGNLLNLLRINDLKIVRGNLWIATESYLLIYDQENNLLIDFKQFKNVENIDKIKNIITGFSSLYQNDNSIYVSTPVGIFEYDIQDEYWTLAVEPSAYAGSRVNDLVIENGYCFIGTNNGIWQINLADGNSQLYDYPFIGSVQDMYIQGDTLLIGSDNGLIKYLWKKNL
;
A
#
# COMPACT_ATOMS: atom_id res chain seq x y z
N GLN A 1 -6.76 -0.82 4.38
CA GLN A 1 -7.41 -2.12 4.61
C GLN A 1 -8.83 -2.04 4.06
N THR A 2 -9.41 -3.14 3.61
CA THR A 2 -10.77 -3.14 3.04
C THR A 2 -11.83 -3.06 4.13
N ASP A 3 -11.66 -3.85 5.18
CA ASP A 3 -12.63 -4.04 6.26
C ASP A 3 -14.02 -4.40 5.70
N GLY A 4 -15.09 -4.26 6.47
CA GLY A 4 -16.40 -4.78 6.11
C GLY A 4 -16.94 -4.28 4.77
N ILE A 5 -17.63 -5.14 4.03
CA ILE A 5 -18.35 -4.73 2.80
C ILE A 5 -19.73 -4.19 3.16
N ASN A 6 -20.07 -3.00 2.71
CA ASN A 6 -21.32 -2.31 3.10
C ASN A 6 -22.45 -2.51 2.09
N SER A 7 -22.16 -2.47 0.80
CA SER A 7 -23.16 -2.45 -0.27
C SER A 7 -22.54 -2.95 -1.56
N ILE A 8 -23.34 -3.55 -2.41
CA ILE A 8 -22.95 -4.16 -3.69
C ILE A 8 -23.96 -3.74 -4.74
N THR A 9 -23.46 -3.37 -5.91
CA THR A 9 -24.27 -3.07 -7.10
C THR A 9 -23.55 -3.56 -8.36
N GLU A 10 -24.32 -3.98 -9.37
CA GLU A 10 -23.79 -4.47 -10.63
C GLU A 10 -24.02 -3.44 -11.76
N GLY A 11 -22.91 -3.05 -12.39
CA GLY A 11 -22.89 -2.31 -13.65
C GLY A 11 -22.73 -3.20 -14.87
N TYR A 12 -22.38 -2.61 -16.02
CA TYR A 12 -22.24 -3.38 -17.27
C TYR A 12 -20.98 -4.23 -17.33
N ASN A 13 -19.87 -3.69 -16.84
CA ASN A 13 -18.56 -4.34 -16.87
C ASN A 13 -18.07 -4.70 -15.47
N TYR A 14 -18.56 -4.00 -14.44
CA TYR A 14 -18.03 -4.11 -13.09
C TYR A 14 -19.14 -4.38 -12.09
N VAL A 15 -18.82 -5.18 -11.08
CA VAL A 15 -19.53 -5.17 -9.80
C VAL A 15 -18.76 -4.24 -8.88
N TYR A 16 -19.49 -3.32 -8.25
CA TYR A 16 -18.95 -2.33 -7.33
C TYR A 16 -19.29 -2.73 -5.91
N PHE A 17 -18.28 -2.70 -5.04
CA PHE A 17 -18.42 -3.00 -3.62
C PHE A 17 -18.06 -1.77 -2.81
N ALA A 18 -19.02 -1.24 -2.06
CA ALA A 18 -18.79 -0.24 -1.03
C ALA A 18 -18.11 -0.90 0.15
N THR A 19 -17.06 -0.27 0.68
CA THR A 19 -16.23 -0.83 1.76
C THR A 19 -16.17 0.13 2.94
N GLU A 20 -15.88 -0.40 4.12
CA GLU A 20 -15.71 0.41 5.32
C GLU A 20 -14.52 1.37 5.23
N ASN A 21 -13.41 1.00 4.59
CA ASN A 21 -12.18 1.82 4.63
C ASN A 21 -11.36 1.88 3.33
N ALA A 22 -11.73 1.17 2.26
CA ALA A 22 -10.96 1.11 1.00
C ALA A 22 -11.65 1.78 -0.20
N GLY A 23 -12.66 2.62 0.04
CA GLY A 23 -13.43 3.25 -1.03
C GLY A 23 -14.34 2.24 -1.71
N ILE A 24 -14.28 2.19 -3.04
CA ILE A 24 -15.10 1.30 -3.88
C ILE A 24 -14.20 0.29 -4.58
N LEU A 25 -14.36 -1.00 -4.26
CA LEU A 25 -13.71 -2.06 -5.01
C LEU A 25 -14.48 -2.33 -6.29
N ARG A 26 -13.74 -2.68 -7.35
CA ARG A 26 -14.29 -2.97 -8.67
C ARG A 26 -13.87 -4.36 -9.11
N PHE A 27 -14.85 -5.22 -9.33
CA PHE A 27 -14.65 -6.56 -9.84
C PHE A 27 -15.06 -6.62 -11.31
N GLN A 28 -14.11 -6.93 -12.20
CA GLN A 28 -14.35 -7.02 -13.63
C GLN A 28 -15.04 -8.34 -13.97
N ILE A 29 -16.30 -8.26 -14.41
CA ILE A 29 -17.20 -9.42 -14.59
C ILE A 29 -16.63 -10.40 -15.62
N TYR A 30 -16.04 -9.93 -16.72
CA TYR A 30 -15.55 -10.80 -17.78
C TYR A 30 -14.20 -11.49 -17.49
N GLN A 31 -13.45 -10.96 -16.53
CA GLN A 31 -12.10 -11.45 -16.20
C GLN A 31 -12.04 -12.11 -14.82
N ASN A 32 -13.13 -12.04 -14.04
CA ASN A 32 -13.23 -12.52 -12.68
C ASN A 32 -12.06 -12.08 -11.79
N ARG A 33 -11.73 -10.77 -11.85
CA ARG A 33 -10.64 -10.20 -11.05
C ARG A 33 -10.93 -8.78 -10.61
N PHE A 34 -10.32 -8.39 -9.50
CA PHE A 34 -10.33 -7.00 -9.04
C PHE A 34 -9.40 -6.12 -9.89
N VAL A 35 -9.89 -4.93 -10.20
CA VAL A 35 -9.07 -3.84 -10.77
C VAL A 35 -8.81 -2.79 -9.69
N GLU A 36 -8.05 -1.75 -10.03
CA GLU A 36 -7.77 -0.63 -9.12
C GLU A 36 -9.07 -0.07 -8.50
N PRO A 37 -9.13 0.12 -7.18
CA PRO A 37 -10.30 0.68 -6.51
C PRO A 37 -10.44 2.17 -6.81
N ILE A 38 -11.63 2.70 -6.55
CA ILE A 38 -11.89 4.13 -6.54
C ILE A 38 -11.77 4.60 -5.09
N THR A 39 -10.91 5.58 -4.86
CA THR A 39 -10.61 6.15 -3.54
C THR A 39 -10.58 7.67 -3.63
N ILE A 40 -10.30 8.34 -2.51
CA ILE A 40 -10.03 9.79 -2.47
C ILE A 40 -8.94 10.24 -3.46
N VAL A 41 -8.03 9.34 -3.87
CA VAL A 41 -6.99 9.64 -4.87
C VAL A 41 -7.60 9.95 -6.24
N GLN A 42 -8.76 9.36 -6.55
CA GLN A 42 -9.53 9.61 -7.78
C GLN A 42 -10.58 10.72 -7.60
N GLY A 43 -10.62 11.37 -6.44
CA GLY A 43 -11.53 12.48 -6.16
C GLY A 43 -12.82 12.10 -5.43
N LEU A 44 -12.92 10.89 -4.86
CA LEU A 44 -14.02 10.54 -3.95
C LEU A 44 -13.96 11.41 -2.68
N SER A 45 -15.10 11.72 -2.05
CA SER A 45 -15.08 12.58 -0.84
C SER A 45 -14.48 11.87 0.38
N ASP A 46 -14.69 10.56 0.48
CA ASP A 46 -14.22 9.71 1.58
C ASP A 46 -13.92 8.29 1.06
N ASN A 47 -13.10 7.53 1.77
CA ASN A 47 -12.92 6.11 1.54
C ASN A 47 -13.91 5.24 2.34
N GLN A 48 -14.61 5.81 3.33
CA GLN A 48 -15.65 5.11 4.07
C GLN A 48 -16.98 5.18 3.32
N ILE A 49 -17.30 4.10 2.59
CA ILE A 49 -18.46 4.07 1.70
C ILE A 49 -19.55 3.20 2.28
N LEU A 50 -20.71 3.80 2.56
CA LEU A 50 -21.86 3.15 3.20
C LEU A 50 -22.80 2.51 2.18
N ALA A 51 -22.98 3.15 1.02
CA ALA A 51 -23.82 2.63 -0.04
C ALA A 51 -23.27 2.98 -1.42
N VAL A 52 -23.46 2.07 -2.38
CA VAL A 52 -23.10 2.30 -3.79
C VAL A 52 -24.23 1.82 -4.69
N HIS A 53 -24.52 2.55 -5.76
CA HIS A 53 -25.55 2.15 -6.73
C HIS A 53 -25.19 2.61 -8.14
N PHE A 54 -25.22 1.67 -9.07
CA PHE A 54 -25.05 1.96 -10.49
C PHE A 54 -26.42 2.06 -11.16
N ASP A 55 -26.79 3.26 -11.60
CA ASP A 55 -28.01 3.45 -12.37
C ASP A 55 -27.77 3.03 -13.83
N GLN A 56 -28.43 1.94 -14.22
CA GLN A 56 -28.29 1.36 -15.55
C GLN A 56 -28.89 2.25 -16.65
N SER A 57 -29.85 3.12 -16.31
CA SER A 57 -30.49 3.99 -17.29
C SER A 57 -29.58 5.15 -17.71
N THR A 58 -28.88 5.76 -16.75
CA THR A 58 -28.00 6.91 -16.98
C THR A 58 -26.52 6.55 -17.06
N ARG A 59 -26.13 5.35 -16.61
CA ARG A 59 -24.74 4.90 -16.40
C ARG A 59 -23.98 5.67 -15.32
N ILE A 60 -24.70 6.36 -14.45
CA ILE A 60 -24.11 7.13 -13.35
C ILE A 60 -23.88 6.20 -12.16
N LEU A 61 -22.69 6.29 -11.58
CA LEU A 61 -22.38 5.65 -10.31
C LEU A 61 -22.66 6.64 -9.17
N TRP A 62 -23.56 6.26 -8.27
CA TRP A 62 -23.92 7.01 -7.07
C TRP A 62 -23.32 6.33 -5.85
N VAL A 63 -22.79 7.14 -4.94
CA VAL A 63 -22.00 6.69 -3.80
C VAL A 63 -22.40 7.53 -2.59
N ALA A 64 -22.61 6.88 -1.45
CA ALA A 64 -22.82 7.57 -0.18
C ALA A 64 -21.69 7.26 0.79
N SER A 65 -21.06 8.32 1.31
CA SER A 65 -20.19 8.28 2.49
C SER A 65 -20.95 8.80 3.73
N GLU A 66 -20.26 9.00 4.85
CA GLU A 66 -20.88 9.50 6.08
C GLU A 66 -21.54 10.88 5.92
N ASP A 67 -20.91 11.78 5.16
CA ASP A 67 -21.32 13.19 5.06
C ASP A 67 -21.69 13.64 3.63
N PHE A 68 -21.40 12.82 2.61
CA PHE A 68 -21.56 13.20 1.20
C PHE A 68 -22.27 12.15 0.36
N ILE A 69 -22.93 12.63 -0.69
CA ILE A 69 -23.29 11.84 -1.87
C ILE A 69 -22.37 12.25 -3.01
N ASP A 70 -21.60 11.28 -3.49
CA ASP A 70 -20.75 11.44 -4.64
C ASP A 70 -21.39 10.76 -5.85
N TYR A 71 -21.33 11.41 -7.02
CA TYR A 71 -21.76 10.76 -8.26
C TYR A 71 -20.85 11.10 -9.43
N SER A 72 -20.70 10.16 -10.36
CA SER A 72 -19.84 10.29 -11.54
C SER A 72 -20.50 9.75 -12.80
N TYR A 73 -20.37 10.51 -13.90
CA TYR A 73 -20.85 10.12 -15.23
C TYR A 73 -19.92 9.13 -15.96
N ASN A 74 -18.65 9.05 -15.56
CA ASN A 74 -17.67 8.15 -16.17
C ASN A 74 -17.33 6.95 -15.27
N THR A 75 -17.87 6.90 -14.05
CA THR A 75 -17.72 5.83 -13.05
C THR A 75 -16.32 5.65 -12.45
N GLU A 76 -15.35 6.49 -12.79
CA GLU A 76 -13.96 6.34 -12.35
C GLU A 76 -13.38 7.63 -11.74
N GLY A 77 -13.86 8.80 -12.15
CA GLY A 77 -13.39 10.12 -11.72
C GLY A 77 -14.41 11.22 -12.01
N ASP A 78 -13.96 12.48 -12.02
CA ASP A 78 -14.82 13.67 -12.24
C ASP A 78 -16.06 13.66 -11.33
N TRP A 79 -15.83 13.44 -10.04
CA TRP A 79 -16.88 13.31 -9.03
C TRP A 79 -17.56 14.65 -8.75
N PHE A 80 -18.88 14.58 -8.61
CA PHE A 80 -19.71 15.65 -8.10
C PHE A 80 -20.14 15.31 -6.69
N HIS A 81 -20.14 16.31 -5.81
CA HIS A 81 -20.33 16.14 -4.38
C HIS A 81 -21.58 16.90 -3.91
N ILE A 82 -22.44 16.22 -3.16
CA ILE A 82 -23.61 16.81 -2.52
C ILE A 82 -23.48 16.56 -1.02
N ASN A 83 -23.47 17.61 -0.21
CA ASN A 83 -23.39 17.45 1.24
C ASN A 83 -24.76 16.99 1.79
N LEU A 84 -24.77 16.00 2.69
CA LEU A 84 -26.02 15.47 3.26
C LEU A 84 -26.82 16.53 4.04
N THR A 85 -26.14 17.52 4.62
CA THR A 85 -26.81 18.63 5.33
C THR A 85 -27.54 19.58 4.38
N GLU A 86 -27.10 19.69 3.11
CA GLU A 86 -27.75 20.53 2.09
C GLU A 86 -29.04 19.89 1.57
N ILE A 87 -29.16 18.57 1.64
CA ILE A 87 -30.36 17.83 1.23
C ILE A 87 -31.39 17.64 2.35
N GLY A 88 -31.19 18.34 3.48
CA GLY A 88 -32.13 18.40 4.59
C GLY A 88 -32.00 17.26 5.61
N LEU A 89 -30.92 16.48 5.57
CA LEU A 89 -30.61 15.50 6.61
C LEU A 89 -29.95 16.15 7.83
N HIS A 90 -30.23 15.60 9.00
CA HIS A 90 -29.57 16.02 10.24
C HIS A 90 -28.11 15.52 10.27
N PRO A 91 -27.19 16.27 10.90
CA PRO A 91 -25.83 15.80 11.12
C PRO A 91 -25.81 14.42 11.82
N GLY A 92 -25.08 13.46 11.26
CA GLY A 92 -25.02 12.07 11.73
C GLY A 92 -26.11 11.15 11.18
N ALA A 93 -27.04 11.64 10.35
CA ALA A 93 -27.87 10.77 9.52
C ALA A 93 -27.06 10.27 8.32
N PHE A 94 -27.16 8.99 8.01
CA PHE A 94 -26.43 8.36 6.92
C PHE A 94 -27.35 7.61 5.97
N ILE A 95 -26.88 7.44 4.73
CA ILE A 95 -27.61 6.70 3.70
C ILE A 95 -27.21 5.23 3.78
N ARG A 96 -28.20 4.36 4.02
CA ARG A 96 -28.00 2.90 4.10
C ARG A 96 -28.08 2.19 2.76
N GLN A 97 -28.77 2.79 1.79
CA GLN A 97 -29.07 2.15 0.51
C GLN A 97 -29.42 3.21 -0.53
N ILE A 98 -29.05 2.95 -1.78
CA ILE A 98 -29.39 3.80 -2.92
C ILE A 98 -30.11 2.93 -3.95
N GLY A 99 -31.10 3.51 -4.62
CA GLY A 99 -31.85 2.84 -5.67
C GLY A 99 -32.21 3.78 -6.80
N SER A 100 -32.61 3.22 -7.94
CA SER A 100 -33.04 3.96 -9.12
C SER A 100 -34.39 3.45 -9.60
N SER A 101 -35.29 4.37 -9.93
CA SER A 101 -36.49 4.13 -10.72
C SER A 101 -36.28 4.59 -12.17
N GLU A 102 -37.32 4.52 -13.01
CA GLU A 102 -37.26 4.99 -14.40
C GLU A 102 -36.76 6.44 -14.51
N ASN A 103 -37.16 7.30 -13.57
CA ASN A 103 -36.96 8.76 -13.66
C ASN A 103 -36.14 9.35 -12.51
N TYR A 104 -35.94 8.62 -11.41
CA TYR A 104 -35.41 9.21 -10.18
C TYR A 104 -34.38 8.31 -9.48
N ILE A 105 -33.57 8.96 -8.65
CA ILE A 105 -32.70 8.29 -7.68
C ILE A 105 -33.33 8.42 -6.30
N TRP A 106 -33.25 7.34 -5.54
CA TRP A 106 -33.81 7.21 -4.21
C TRP A 106 -32.71 6.91 -3.20
N LEU A 107 -32.65 7.69 -2.13
CA LEU A 107 -31.76 7.47 -1.00
C LEU A 107 -32.57 6.98 0.20
N ASN A 108 -32.13 5.90 0.85
CA ASN A 108 -32.72 5.37 2.08
C ASN A 108 -31.90 5.85 3.29
N ALA A 109 -32.47 6.77 4.08
CA ALA A 109 -31.88 7.36 5.27
C ALA A 109 -32.55 6.85 6.55
N GLU A 110 -32.65 5.53 6.71
CA GLU A 110 -33.29 4.78 7.81
C GLU A 110 -34.79 5.03 8.01
N ASN A 111 -35.13 6.25 8.40
CA ASN A 111 -36.48 6.68 8.79
C ASN A 111 -37.13 7.57 7.71
N SER A 112 -36.42 7.83 6.61
CA SER A 112 -36.93 8.64 5.50
C SER A 112 -36.28 8.24 4.17
N PHE A 113 -36.93 8.62 3.09
CA PHE A 113 -36.49 8.43 1.73
C PHE A 113 -36.35 9.78 1.04
N ILE A 114 -35.25 9.97 0.31
CA ILE A 114 -34.95 11.21 -0.41
C ILE A 114 -35.07 10.92 -1.90
N LYS A 115 -35.86 11.71 -2.60
CA LYS A 115 -36.02 11.63 -4.06
C LYS A 115 -35.14 12.68 -4.72
N LEU A 116 -34.27 12.25 -5.63
CA LEU A 116 -33.35 13.10 -6.37
C LEU A 116 -33.63 13.02 -7.88
N ASP A 117 -33.34 14.11 -8.59
CA ASP A 117 -33.20 14.08 -10.05
C ASP A 117 -32.01 13.20 -10.45
N LYS A 118 -32.26 12.27 -11.37
CA LYS A 118 -31.29 11.21 -11.71
C LYS A 118 -30.05 11.67 -12.47
N ILE A 119 -30.00 12.91 -12.95
CA ILE A 119 -28.86 13.44 -13.72
C ILE A 119 -28.10 14.49 -12.90
N SER A 120 -28.84 15.39 -12.25
CA SER A 120 -28.29 16.56 -11.56
C SER A 120 -28.15 16.38 -10.05
N GLY A 121 -28.80 15.37 -9.47
CA GLY A 121 -28.81 15.17 -8.02
C GLY A 121 -29.62 16.21 -7.24
N ILE A 122 -30.40 17.06 -7.93
CA ILE A 122 -31.28 18.04 -7.29
C ILE A 122 -32.33 17.31 -6.44
N VAL A 123 -32.50 17.76 -5.19
CA VAL A 123 -33.51 17.21 -4.28
C VAL A 123 -34.91 17.60 -4.72
N LEU A 124 -35.77 16.60 -4.90
CA LEU A 124 -37.16 16.77 -5.31
C LEU A 124 -38.13 16.64 -4.13
N GLY A 125 -37.77 15.87 -3.10
CA GLY A 125 -38.57 15.76 -1.88
C GLY A 125 -38.07 14.73 -0.88
N LEU A 126 -38.60 14.83 0.34
CA LEU A 126 -38.41 13.91 1.45
C LEU A 126 -39.71 13.17 1.72
N PHE A 127 -39.64 11.85 1.83
CA PHE A 127 -40.80 10.97 1.92
C PHE A 127 -40.66 9.96 3.07
N PRO A 128 -41.75 9.57 3.72
CA PRO A 128 -41.73 8.49 4.70
C PRO A 128 -41.60 7.09 4.05
N PHE A 129 -41.98 6.97 2.78
CA PHE A 129 -41.83 5.78 1.94
C PHE A 129 -41.70 6.22 0.47
N PRO A 130 -41.02 5.45 -0.39
CA PRO A 130 -40.92 5.81 -1.80
C PRO A 130 -42.29 5.83 -2.49
N ASP A 131 -42.50 6.80 -3.38
CA ASP A 131 -43.75 6.96 -4.15
C ASP A 131 -43.67 6.39 -5.59
N ASP A 132 -42.56 5.74 -5.93
CA ASP A 132 -42.40 4.98 -7.18
C ASP A 132 -42.54 3.46 -6.90
N ASP A 133 -43.28 2.75 -7.75
CA ASP A 133 -43.59 1.32 -7.56
C ASP A 133 -42.39 0.39 -7.86
N GLU A 134 -41.57 0.71 -8.87
CA GLU A 134 -40.46 -0.12 -9.34
C GLU A 134 -39.11 0.55 -9.11
N ILE A 135 -38.55 0.35 -7.91
CA ILE A 135 -37.20 0.83 -7.56
C ILE A 135 -36.25 -0.35 -7.50
N ILE A 136 -35.18 -0.29 -8.30
CA ILE A 136 -34.09 -1.24 -8.26
C ILE A 136 -33.08 -0.74 -7.24
N TRP A 137 -32.96 -1.45 -6.13
CA TRP A 137 -32.05 -1.10 -5.04
C TRP A 137 -30.72 -1.85 -5.16
N SER A 138 -29.63 -1.19 -4.76
CA SER A 138 -28.39 -1.89 -4.43
C SER A 138 -28.55 -2.73 -3.17
N SER A 139 -27.58 -3.60 -2.86
CA SER A 139 -27.60 -4.28 -1.57
C SER A 139 -27.32 -3.27 -0.44
N LYS A 140 -27.66 -3.65 0.79
CA LYS A 140 -27.39 -2.87 2.01
C LYS A 140 -26.72 -3.73 3.05
N ARG A 141 -26.03 -3.08 3.99
CA ARG A 141 -25.47 -3.75 5.15
C ARG A 141 -26.57 -4.10 6.14
N GLU A 142 -26.58 -5.36 6.55
CA GLU A 142 -27.44 -5.86 7.60
C GLU A 142 -26.60 -6.25 8.82
N ARG A 143 -27.12 -5.95 10.01
CA ARG A 143 -26.49 -6.36 11.27
C ARG A 143 -26.60 -7.88 11.48
N TYR A 144 -27.67 -8.48 10.98
CA TYR A 144 -27.94 -9.91 11.02
C TYR A 144 -28.49 -10.32 9.66
N LEU A 145 -27.62 -10.86 8.81
CA LEU A 145 -28.00 -11.32 7.49
C LEU A 145 -28.37 -12.81 7.53
N GLU A 146 -29.60 -13.14 7.14
CA GLU A 146 -30.00 -14.53 6.95
C GLU A 146 -29.58 -15.02 5.57
N ILE A 147 -28.65 -15.99 5.53
CA ILE A 147 -28.22 -16.60 4.27
C ILE A 147 -29.40 -17.42 3.71
N PRO A 148 -29.80 -17.20 2.44
CA PRO A 148 -30.84 -18.01 1.81
C PRO A 148 -30.56 -19.51 1.89
N ASN A 149 -31.56 -20.30 2.28
CA ASN A 149 -31.40 -21.75 2.45
C ASN A 149 -30.89 -22.47 1.19
N THR A 150 -31.19 -21.93 0.00
CA THR A 150 -30.70 -22.48 -1.28
C THR A 150 -29.18 -22.37 -1.43
N LEU A 151 -28.55 -21.39 -0.79
CA LEU A 151 -27.11 -21.12 -0.88
C LEU A 151 -26.32 -21.84 0.23
N LYS A 152 -27.00 -22.32 1.28
CA LYS A 152 -26.33 -22.95 2.44
C LYS A 152 -25.65 -24.27 2.13
N ASN A 153 -26.02 -24.92 1.03
CA ASN A 153 -25.44 -26.20 0.62
C ASN A 153 -24.25 -26.04 -0.32
N TYR A 154 -23.87 -24.81 -0.66
CA TYR A 154 -22.82 -24.56 -1.64
C TYR A 154 -21.46 -24.90 -1.04
N VAL A 155 -20.58 -25.44 -1.88
CA VAL A 155 -19.19 -25.71 -1.49
C VAL A 155 -18.42 -24.40 -1.53
N ILE A 156 -17.64 -24.11 -0.50
CA ILE A 156 -16.75 -22.94 -0.51
C ILE A 156 -15.31 -23.42 -0.72
N MET A 157 -14.63 -22.78 -1.65
CA MET A 157 -13.25 -23.10 -2.00
C MET A 157 -12.27 -22.63 -0.93
N ASP A 158 -11.01 -23.02 -1.07
CA ASP A 158 -9.89 -22.68 -0.18
C ASP A 158 -10.05 -23.10 1.28
N GLY A 159 -10.96 -24.03 1.58
CA GLY A 159 -11.16 -24.59 2.91
C GLY A 159 -12.12 -23.80 3.79
N TRP A 160 -12.81 -22.80 3.23
CA TRP A 160 -13.89 -22.10 3.91
C TRP A 160 -15.12 -23.01 4.08
N ILE A 161 -15.89 -22.75 5.13
CA ILE A 161 -17.10 -23.52 5.45
C ILE A 161 -18.22 -22.56 5.84
N ILE A 162 -19.46 -22.88 5.45
CA ILE A 162 -20.64 -22.20 5.97
C ILE A 162 -21.16 -22.92 7.23
N ASN A 163 -21.41 -22.17 8.28
CA ASN A 163 -22.05 -22.65 9.50
C ASN A 163 -23.26 -21.78 9.83
N ASP A 164 -24.45 -22.30 9.59
CA ASP A 164 -25.74 -21.61 9.71
C ASP A 164 -25.83 -20.30 8.91
N ASN A 165 -25.51 -19.16 9.52
CA ASN A 165 -25.55 -17.82 8.94
C ASN A 165 -24.17 -17.13 8.99
N GLN A 166 -23.10 -17.89 9.25
CA GLN A 166 -21.73 -17.39 9.33
C GLN A 166 -20.81 -18.21 8.44
N PHE A 167 -19.68 -17.61 8.07
CA PHE A 167 -18.62 -18.27 7.35
C PHE A 167 -17.45 -18.53 8.30
N ILE A 168 -16.78 -19.66 8.12
CA ILE A 168 -15.59 -20.03 8.88
C ILE A 168 -14.44 -20.10 7.89
N ASP A 169 -13.39 -19.34 8.15
CA ASP A 169 -12.19 -19.31 7.33
C ASP A 169 -11.35 -20.61 7.50
N PRO A 170 -10.31 -20.81 6.68
CA PRO A 170 -9.48 -22.03 6.74
C PRO A 170 -8.69 -22.19 8.05
N PHE A 171 -8.61 -21.12 8.85
CA PHE A 171 -7.92 -21.08 10.14
C PHE A 171 -8.89 -21.23 11.33
N GLY A 172 -10.20 -21.35 11.07
CA GLY A 172 -11.23 -21.53 12.08
C GLY A 172 -11.83 -20.22 12.63
N LYS A 173 -11.49 -19.07 12.07
CA LYS A 173 -12.08 -17.77 12.42
C LYS A 173 -13.48 -17.67 11.83
N THR A 174 -14.43 -17.28 12.66
CA THR A 174 -15.82 -17.05 12.23
C THR A 174 -15.96 -15.60 11.75
N VAL A 175 -16.55 -15.44 10.57
CA VAL A 175 -16.78 -14.15 9.90
C VAL A 175 -18.25 -14.06 9.48
N ALA A 176 -18.94 -13.00 9.92
CA ALA A 176 -20.33 -12.82 9.55
C ALA A 176 -20.46 -12.15 8.17
N PRO A 177 -21.47 -12.52 7.37
CA PRO A 177 -21.81 -11.78 6.17
C PRO A 177 -22.54 -10.49 6.52
N THR A 178 -22.15 -9.40 5.87
CA THR A 178 -22.74 -8.07 6.03
C THR A 178 -23.79 -7.78 4.97
N THR A 179 -23.60 -8.30 3.76
CA THR A 179 -24.50 -8.03 2.63
C THR A 179 -24.37 -9.12 1.56
N PHE A 180 -25.40 -9.26 0.72
CA PHE A 180 -25.32 -10.10 -0.48
C PHE A 180 -26.05 -9.46 -1.66
N TYR A 181 -25.66 -9.86 -2.87
CA TYR A 181 -26.26 -9.39 -4.11
C TYR A 181 -26.38 -10.53 -5.13
N PHE A 182 -27.55 -10.64 -5.76
CA PHE A 182 -27.77 -11.53 -6.90
C PHE A 182 -27.43 -10.78 -8.19
N GLY A 183 -26.40 -11.25 -8.88
CA GLY A 183 -26.03 -10.76 -10.20
C GLY A 183 -27.02 -11.18 -11.27
N ARG A 184 -26.95 -10.50 -12.42
CA ARG A 184 -27.82 -10.73 -13.57
C ARG A 184 -27.59 -12.08 -14.25
N ASN A 185 -26.38 -12.64 -14.18
CA ASN A 185 -26.02 -13.87 -14.91
C ASN A 185 -25.90 -15.10 -14.00
N ASN A 186 -26.79 -15.21 -13.01
CA ASN A 186 -26.77 -16.29 -12.00
C ASN A 186 -25.53 -16.28 -11.11
N GLU A 187 -24.95 -15.10 -10.88
CA GLU A 187 -23.87 -14.91 -9.92
C GLU A 187 -24.43 -14.49 -8.56
N VAL A 188 -23.73 -14.81 -7.49
CA VAL A 188 -24.03 -14.32 -6.15
C VAL A 188 -22.77 -13.76 -5.53
N TYR A 189 -22.86 -12.57 -4.95
CA TYR A 189 -21.76 -11.94 -4.24
C TYR A 189 -22.15 -11.82 -2.77
N PHE A 190 -21.32 -12.31 -1.86
CA PHE A 190 -21.38 -11.97 -0.44
C PHE A 190 -20.24 -11.02 -0.09
N GLY A 191 -20.56 -10.01 0.70
CA GLY A 191 -19.58 -9.23 1.43
C GLY A 191 -19.54 -9.69 2.89
N LEU A 192 -18.34 -9.87 3.44
CA LEU A 192 -18.11 -10.28 4.83
C LEU A 192 -17.57 -9.11 5.68
N GLU A 193 -17.64 -9.27 7.01
CA GLU A 193 -17.19 -8.27 7.99
C GLU A 193 -15.67 -8.00 7.96
N ASP A 194 -14.87 -8.94 7.48
CA ASP A 194 -13.41 -8.78 7.38
C ASP A 194 -12.94 -8.28 6.00
N GLY A 195 -13.89 -7.97 5.10
CA GLY A 195 -13.62 -7.52 3.74
C GLY A 195 -13.42 -8.64 2.72
N THR A 196 -13.52 -9.90 3.13
CA THR A 196 -13.59 -11.01 2.19
C THR A 196 -14.87 -10.93 1.37
N ILE A 197 -14.74 -11.16 0.06
CA ILE A 197 -15.85 -11.23 -0.88
C ILE A 197 -15.97 -12.68 -1.34
N LEU A 198 -17.14 -13.30 -1.17
CA LEU A 198 -17.42 -14.62 -1.74
C LEU A 198 -18.17 -14.44 -3.04
N TYR A 199 -17.55 -14.87 -4.14
CA TYR A 199 -18.16 -14.92 -5.46
C TYR A 199 -18.68 -16.32 -5.74
N GLY A 200 -19.97 -16.45 -6.04
CA GLY A 200 -20.62 -17.73 -6.30
C GLY A 200 -21.24 -17.79 -7.68
N ASP A 201 -21.18 -18.98 -8.28
CA ASP A 201 -21.93 -19.33 -9.47
C ASP A 201 -23.06 -20.29 -9.06
N ILE A 202 -24.32 -19.91 -9.33
CA ILE A 202 -25.50 -20.68 -8.92
C ILE A 202 -25.55 -22.04 -9.61
N GLN A 203 -24.99 -22.18 -10.81
CA GLN A 203 -24.97 -23.46 -11.54
C GLN A 203 -23.90 -24.40 -11.01
N MET A 204 -22.75 -23.86 -10.63
CA MET A 204 -21.66 -24.65 -10.03
C MET A 204 -21.88 -24.95 -8.54
N GLU A 205 -22.82 -24.26 -7.89
CA GLU A 205 -23.09 -24.35 -6.46
C GLU A 205 -21.82 -24.21 -5.61
N THR A 206 -20.93 -23.31 -6.06
CA THR A 206 -19.59 -23.13 -5.50
C THR A 206 -19.30 -21.65 -5.26
N PHE A 207 -18.71 -21.34 -4.10
CA PHE A 207 -18.21 -20.00 -3.75
C PHE A 207 -16.68 -19.95 -3.77
N TYR A 208 -16.14 -18.85 -4.27
CA TYR A 208 -14.72 -18.53 -4.33
C TYR A 208 -14.44 -17.31 -3.46
N PRO A 209 -13.61 -17.42 -2.41
CA PRO A 209 -13.23 -16.30 -1.59
C PRO A 209 -12.19 -15.42 -2.29
N PHE A 210 -12.40 -14.12 -2.20
CA PHE A 210 -11.45 -13.11 -2.65
C PHE A 210 -11.20 -12.11 -1.52
N SER A 211 -9.94 -11.73 -1.37
CA SER A 211 -9.52 -10.63 -0.51
C SER A 211 -8.77 -9.61 -1.35
N PHE A 212 -8.94 -8.35 -0.97
CA PHE A 212 -8.33 -7.22 -1.66
C PHE A 212 -7.74 -6.25 -0.64
N GLY A 213 -6.67 -5.56 -1.04
CA GLY A 213 -6.04 -4.52 -0.25
C GLY A 213 -4.84 -5.01 0.53
N LEU A 214 -4.35 -4.15 1.42
CA LEU A 214 -3.15 -4.40 2.21
C LEU A 214 -3.55 -4.85 3.62
N ASN A 215 -2.77 -5.77 4.18
CA ASN A 215 -2.82 -6.09 5.60
C ASN A 215 -2.37 -4.93 6.46
N SER A 216 -1.47 -4.06 5.98
CA SER A 216 -1.09 -2.86 6.72
C SER A 216 -1.16 -1.61 5.87
N THR A 217 -1.66 -0.55 6.47
CA THR A 217 -1.76 0.79 5.86
C THR A 217 -0.47 1.58 6.04
N ASP A 218 0.27 1.37 7.13
CA ASP A 218 1.51 2.10 7.39
C ASP A 218 2.72 1.40 6.75
N ILE A 219 2.90 1.57 5.44
CA ILE A 219 3.97 0.92 4.69
C ILE A 219 5.30 1.56 4.98
N THR A 220 6.28 0.74 5.35
CA THR A 220 7.67 1.17 5.52
C THR A 220 8.61 0.69 4.45
N ALA A 221 8.35 -0.49 3.88
CA ALA A 221 9.25 -1.10 2.93
C ALA A 221 8.52 -2.11 2.04
N PHE A 222 9.00 -2.26 0.82
CA PHE A 222 8.57 -3.32 -0.07
C PHE A 222 9.65 -3.80 -1.05
N THR A 223 9.54 -5.05 -1.52
CA THR A 223 10.50 -5.60 -2.48
C THR A 223 10.31 -5.02 -3.88
N LYS A 224 11.43 -4.77 -4.57
CA LYS A 224 11.50 -4.06 -5.85
C LYS A 224 11.40 -5.02 -7.05
N ASN A 225 10.26 -5.69 -7.20
CA ASN A 225 10.00 -6.64 -8.28
C ASN A 225 8.49 -6.77 -8.58
N ASP A 226 8.09 -7.61 -9.53
CA ASP A 226 6.67 -7.80 -9.89
C ASP A 226 5.81 -8.43 -8.76
N LYS A 227 6.45 -9.12 -7.80
CA LYS A 227 5.83 -9.85 -6.69
C LYS A 227 6.24 -9.23 -5.36
N LEU A 228 5.63 -8.10 -5.07
CA LEU A 228 6.01 -7.25 -3.95
C LEU A 228 5.66 -7.93 -2.62
N TRP A 229 6.63 -8.05 -1.74
CA TRP A 229 6.40 -8.22 -0.32
C TRP A 229 6.31 -6.84 0.29
N ILE A 230 5.19 -6.52 0.94
CA ILE A 230 4.89 -5.21 1.51
C ILE A 230 4.75 -5.38 3.02
N VAL A 231 5.43 -4.51 3.77
CA VAL A 231 5.46 -4.55 5.23
C VAL A 231 5.33 -3.17 5.86
N GLY A 232 4.95 -3.11 7.14
CA GLY A 232 4.61 -1.87 7.83
C GLY A 232 4.77 -1.89 9.36
N ARG A 233 4.45 -0.74 9.99
CA ARG A 233 4.64 -0.50 11.45
C ARG A 233 3.42 -0.75 12.32
N LYS A 234 2.21 -0.65 11.79
CA LYS A 234 1.01 -0.55 12.63
C LYS A 234 0.69 -1.88 13.30
N ASN A 235 0.55 -1.85 14.62
CA ASN A 235 0.27 -3.01 15.46
C ASN A 235 -0.59 -2.59 16.68
N PHE A 236 -1.89 -2.42 16.44
CA PHE A 236 -2.96 -2.64 17.43
C PHE A 236 -4.16 -3.13 16.61
N ASP A 237 -4.48 -4.42 16.79
CA ASP A 237 -5.45 -5.27 16.06
C ASP A 237 -4.95 -5.88 14.74
N GLY A 238 -3.94 -6.76 14.86
CA GLY A 238 -3.59 -7.80 13.89
C GLY A 238 -3.41 -7.39 12.43
N GLU A 239 -2.24 -6.87 12.06
CA GLU A 239 -1.90 -6.61 10.65
C GLU A 239 -0.63 -7.37 10.26
N GLY A 240 -0.74 -8.26 9.27
CA GLY A 240 0.35 -9.12 8.82
C GLY A 240 1.16 -8.57 7.63
N ILE A 241 1.77 -9.49 6.88
CA ILE A 241 2.57 -9.18 5.68
C ILE A 241 1.66 -9.31 4.44
N THR A 242 1.79 -8.40 3.47
CA THR A 242 1.07 -8.51 2.20
C THR A 242 2.00 -8.95 1.09
N LYS A 243 1.61 -9.96 0.31
CA LYS A 243 2.26 -10.31 -0.95
C LYS A 243 1.38 -9.88 -2.11
N TYR A 244 1.84 -8.89 -2.86
CA TYR A 244 1.12 -8.27 -3.96
C TYR A 244 1.67 -8.72 -5.32
N TYR A 245 0.80 -9.26 -6.17
CA TYR A 245 1.11 -9.68 -7.53
C TYR A 245 0.62 -8.63 -8.51
N SER A 246 1.50 -7.67 -8.84
CA SER A 246 1.19 -6.49 -9.66
C SER A 246 0.47 -6.82 -10.98
N ASN A 247 0.95 -7.82 -11.72
CA ASN A 247 0.39 -8.24 -13.02
C ASN A 247 -1.07 -8.72 -12.96
N GLN A 248 -1.49 -9.30 -11.82
CA GLN A 248 -2.82 -9.88 -11.64
C GLN A 248 -3.72 -9.01 -10.77
N ASN A 249 -3.15 -7.98 -10.13
CA ASN A 249 -3.77 -7.20 -9.08
C ASN A 249 -4.33 -8.08 -7.94
N TYR A 250 -3.56 -9.11 -7.57
CA TYR A 250 -3.93 -10.09 -6.56
C TYR A 250 -3.12 -9.87 -5.28
N PHE A 251 -3.82 -9.94 -4.14
CA PHE A 251 -3.25 -9.74 -2.81
C PHE A 251 -3.33 -11.06 -2.05
N LYS A 252 -2.19 -11.51 -1.52
CA LYS A 252 -2.14 -12.62 -0.57
C LYS A 252 -1.73 -12.07 0.80
N HIS A 253 -2.63 -12.24 1.75
CA HIS A 253 -2.45 -11.84 3.14
C HIS A 253 -1.74 -12.94 3.93
N ILE A 254 -0.83 -12.55 4.82
CA ILE A 254 -0.11 -13.44 5.71
C ILE A 254 -0.26 -12.89 7.11
N ASP A 255 -1.23 -13.40 7.85
CA ASP A 255 -1.59 -12.89 9.16
C ASP A 255 -0.70 -13.48 10.24
N PHE A 256 -0.30 -12.64 11.19
CA PHE A 256 0.57 -13.07 12.29
C PHE A 256 -0.07 -14.13 13.18
N GLU A 257 -1.37 -14.01 13.45
CA GLU A 257 -2.08 -14.94 14.33
C GLU A 257 -2.20 -16.34 13.73
N ASN A 258 -2.26 -16.42 12.40
CA ASN A 258 -2.45 -17.65 11.64
C ASN A 258 -1.12 -18.30 11.22
N THR A 259 0.00 -17.59 11.37
CA THR A 259 1.30 -18.03 10.84
C THR A 259 2.23 -18.51 11.95
N ILE A 260 2.55 -19.80 11.94
CA ILE A 260 3.49 -20.41 12.88
C ILE A 260 4.90 -19.82 12.66
N ASN A 261 5.60 -19.53 13.76
CA ASN A 261 6.95 -18.96 13.78
C ASN A 261 7.08 -17.56 13.15
N LEU A 262 5.96 -16.83 13.02
CA LEU A 262 5.96 -15.43 12.65
C LEU A 262 5.34 -14.62 13.79
N ARG A 263 6.17 -13.84 14.48
CA ARG A 263 5.72 -13.01 15.59
C ARG A 263 5.07 -11.72 15.07
N SER A 264 3.97 -11.30 15.69
CA SER A 264 3.43 -9.96 15.47
C SER A 264 4.41 -8.89 15.92
N GLN A 265 4.92 -8.10 14.96
CA GLN A 265 5.87 -7.01 15.18
C GLN A 265 5.86 -6.04 13.98
N PRO A 266 6.25 -4.77 14.19
CA PRO A 266 6.52 -3.86 13.10
C PRO A 266 7.74 -4.30 12.31
N PHE A 267 7.68 -4.17 10.99
CA PHE A 267 8.81 -4.32 10.09
C PHE A 267 9.17 -2.95 9.49
N TYR A 268 10.44 -2.77 9.15
CA TYR A 268 11.00 -1.50 8.67
C TYR A 268 11.84 -1.67 7.41
N SER A 269 12.25 -2.89 7.09
CA SER A 269 13.02 -3.21 5.89
C SER A 269 12.69 -4.62 5.41
N VAL A 270 12.81 -4.84 4.11
CA VAL A 270 12.60 -6.16 3.50
C VAL A 270 13.59 -6.36 2.36
N ILE A 271 14.18 -7.55 2.27
CA ILE A 271 14.95 -7.97 1.10
C ILE A 271 14.56 -9.38 0.66
N GLU A 272 14.59 -9.59 -0.64
CA GLU A 272 14.32 -10.88 -1.25
C GLU A 272 15.59 -11.42 -1.90
N THR A 273 16.10 -12.53 -1.37
CA THR A 273 17.20 -13.30 -1.96
C THR A 273 16.65 -14.40 -2.87
N ASN A 274 17.50 -15.16 -3.55
CA ASN A 274 17.05 -16.29 -4.38
C ASN A 274 16.24 -17.35 -3.62
N LYS A 275 16.59 -17.63 -2.35
CA LYS A 275 15.97 -18.73 -1.57
C LYS A 275 15.01 -18.26 -0.48
N GLU A 276 15.21 -17.05 0.01
CA GLU A 276 14.60 -16.57 1.25
C GLU A 276 14.16 -15.12 1.11
N VAL A 277 13.18 -14.71 1.91
CA VAL A 277 12.79 -13.32 2.11
C VAL A 277 13.06 -12.96 3.56
N TRP A 278 13.72 -11.84 3.80
CA TRP A 278 14.16 -11.39 5.11
C TRP A 278 13.44 -10.10 5.45
N PHE A 279 12.80 -10.06 6.61
CA PHE A 279 11.98 -8.96 7.09
C PHE A 279 12.60 -8.40 8.38
N GLY A 280 13.14 -7.19 8.30
CA GLY A 280 13.82 -6.53 9.40
C GLY A 280 12.82 -5.84 10.32
N GLY A 281 12.73 -6.31 11.56
CA GLY A 281 11.84 -5.76 12.59
C GLY A 281 12.60 -4.93 13.62
N ASN A 282 12.15 -5.03 14.88
CA ASN A 282 12.82 -4.43 16.02
C ASN A 282 13.64 -5.48 16.79
N SER A 283 14.96 -5.43 16.68
CA SER A 283 15.89 -6.39 17.29
C SER A 283 15.71 -7.85 16.83
N ALA A 284 14.94 -8.07 15.76
CA ALA A 284 14.64 -9.37 15.20
C ALA A 284 14.50 -9.31 13.67
N ILE A 285 14.87 -10.39 12.99
CA ILE A 285 14.60 -10.61 11.57
C ILE A 285 13.73 -11.86 11.43
N SER A 286 12.57 -11.70 10.81
CA SER A 286 11.75 -12.83 10.36
C SER A 286 12.23 -13.26 8.97
N ILE A 287 12.40 -14.57 8.75
CA ILE A 287 12.94 -15.13 7.50
C ILE A 287 11.95 -16.17 6.98
N TYR A 288 11.50 -15.98 5.74
CA TYR A 288 10.64 -16.91 5.03
C TYR A 288 11.45 -17.71 4.01
N ASN A 289 11.42 -19.04 4.10
CA ASN A 289 12.02 -19.91 3.11
C ASN A 289 11.03 -20.23 1.99
N LYS A 290 11.35 -19.83 0.76
CA LYS A 290 10.43 -19.94 -0.39
C LYS A 290 10.17 -21.39 -0.84
N LYS A 291 11.11 -22.31 -0.57
CA LYS A 291 11.03 -23.71 -1.04
C LYS A 291 10.33 -24.60 -0.02
N GLU A 292 10.69 -24.43 1.24
CA GLU A 292 10.19 -25.27 2.33
C GLU A 292 8.93 -24.69 3.00
N ASP A 293 8.51 -23.48 2.59
CA ASP A 293 7.30 -22.80 3.06
C ASP A 293 7.21 -22.71 4.59
N TYR A 294 8.31 -22.26 5.22
CA TYR A 294 8.37 -22.08 6.67
C TYR A 294 9.01 -20.75 7.04
N TRP A 295 8.62 -20.30 8.24
CA TRP A 295 9.14 -19.11 8.89
C TRP A 295 10.12 -19.48 9.99
N ARG A 296 11.14 -18.65 10.14
CA ARG A 296 12.04 -18.66 11.30
C ARG A 296 12.41 -17.25 11.69
N GLU A 297 12.74 -17.05 12.95
CA GLU A 297 13.17 -15.76 13.47
C GLU A 297 14.64 -15.85 13.94
N ILE A 298 15.40 -14.77 13.72
CA ILE A 298 16.70 -14.55 14.35
C ILE A 298 16.67 -13.27 15.17
N THR A 299 17.33 -13.30 16.33
CA THR A 299 17.24 -12.24 17.35
C THR A 299 18.63 -11.88 17.88
N GLU A 300 18.69 -11.19 19.01
CA GLU A 300 19.94 -10.87 19.72
C GLU A 300 20.82 -12.10 20.01
N ILE A 301 20.21 -13.28 20.21
CA ILE A 301 20.93 -14.55 20.41
C ILE A 301 21.78 -14.92 19.17
N ASN A 302 21.32 -14.52 17.98
CA ASN A 302 22.02 -14.72 16.73
C ASN A 302 23.03 -13.59 16.42
N GLY A 303 23.10 -12.56 17.27
CA GLY A 303 23.99 -11.42 17.11
C GLY A 303 23.35 -10.21 16.43
N ILE A 304 22.02 -10.15 16.30
CA ILE A 304 21.31 -8.95 15.84
C ILE A 304 21.39 -7.87 16.93
N PRO A 305 21.85 -6.64 16.62
CA PRO A 305 21.86 -5.55 17.59
C PRO A 305 20.44 -5.21 18.09
N ASN A 306 20.34 -4.79 19.36
CA ASN A 306 19.07 -4.38 19.95
C ASN A 306 18.60 -3.01 19.44
N GLY A 307 18.08 -2.96 18.21
CA GLY A 307 17.51 -1.76 17.60
C GLY A 307 16.70 -2.08 16.35
N ILE A 308 16.06 -1.04 15.81
CA ILE A 308 15.31 -1.13 14.54
C ILE A 308 16.27 -1.43 13.39
N ILE A 309 15.87 -2.37 12.54
CA ILE A 309 16.61 -2.77 11.33
C ILE A 309 16.16 -1.88 10.17
N THR A 310 17.00 -0.91 9.84
CA THR A 310 16.68 0.17 8.90
C THR A 310 16.96 -0.18 7.45
N SER A 311 17.99 -1.00 7.20
CA SER A 311 18.34 -1.40 5.83
C SER A 311 19.07 -2.74 5.84
N MET A 312 18.90 -3.51 4.77
CA MET A 312 19.59 -4.77 4.55
C MET A 312 20.04 -4.85 3.10
N VAL A 313 21.21 -5.46 2.85
CA VAL A 313 21.71 -5.70 1.50
C VAL A 313 22.37 -7.08 1.40
N GLU A 314 22.01 -7.81 0.34
CA GLU A 314 22.57 -9.15 0.08
C GLU A 314 24.01 -9.06 -0.44
N ASP A 315 24.90 -9.81 0.18
CA ASP A 315 26.25 -10.12 -0.30
C ASP A 315 26.30 -11.60 -0.73
N THR A 316 27.44 -12.08 -1.24
CA THR A 316 27.61 -13.42 -1.81
C THR A 316 27.18 -14.55 -0.87
N SER A 317 27.69 -14.56 0.37
CA SER A 317 27.40 -15.59 1.38
C SER A 317 26.65 -15.08 2.60
N SER A 318 26.47 -13.77 2.70
CA SER A 318 26.01 -13.10 3.91
C SER A 318 25.05 -11.96 3.55
N ILE A 319 24.45 -11.35 4.56
CA ILE A 319 23.60 -10.17 4.43
C ILE A 319 24.15 -9.12 5.39
N TRP A 320 24.38 -7.92 4.88
CA TRP A 320 24.70 -6.78 5.73
C TRP A 320 23.40 -6.18 6.26
N VAL A 321 23.35 -5.93 7.56
CA VAL A 321 22.17 -5.48 8.28
C VAL A 321 22.53 -4.19 9.02
N GLY A 322 21.95 -3.09 8.56
CA GLY A 322 22.04 -1.78 9.18
C GLY A 322 20.97 -1.66 10.24
N THR A 323 21.36 -1.20 11.42
CA THR A 323 20.44 -0.96 12.53
C THR A 323 20.61 0.43 13.08
N THR A 324 19.64 0.84 13.89
CA THR A 324 19.75 2.05 14.71
C THR A 324 20.84 2.00 15.78
N ARG A 325 21.48 0.84 15.99
CA ARG A 325 22.57 0.64 16.97
C ARG A 325 23.84 0.05 16.35
N GLY A 326 24.01 0.19 15.04
CA GLY A 326 25.23 -0.19 14.32
C GLY A 326 24.99 -1.17 13.18
N LEU A 327 26.09 -1.70 12.66
CA LEU A 327 26.13 -2.60 11.50
C LEU A 327 26.49 -4.02 11.93
N VAL A 328 25.79 -5.02 11.38
CA VAL A 328 26.15 -6.43 11.54
C VAL A 328 26.15 -7.14 10.17
N LYS A 329 26.98 -8.17 10.04
CA LYS A 329 27.01 -9.07 8.88
C LYS A 329 26.48 -10.43 9.33
N ILE A 330 25.43 -10.94 8.69
CA ILE A 330 24.78 -12.20 9.06
C ILE A 330 25.01 -13.24 7.97
N SER A 331 25.49 -14.42 8.34
CA SER A 331 25.69 -15.51 7.38
C SER A 331 24.36 -16.05 6.85
N LYS A 332 24.24 -16.25 5.54
CA LYS A 332 23.05 -16.87 4.94
C LYS A 332 22.93 -18.36 5.27
N THR A 333 24.00 -19.03 5.71
CA THR A 333 23.96 -20.48 5.99
C THR A 333 23.61 -20.78 7.44
N ASN A 334 24.40 -20.28 8.40
CA ASN A 334 24.22 -20.56 9.81
C ASN A 334 23.31 -19.55 10.53
N LYS A 335 22.98 -18.42 9.88
CA LYS A 335 22.12 -17.35 10.43
C LYS A 335 22.67 -16.74 11.73
N HIS A 336 23.98 -16.67 11.87
CA HIS A 336 24.69 -15.99 12.96
C HIS A 336 25.52 -14.82 12.45
N ASN A 337 25.85 -13.91 13.35
CA ASN A 337 26.74 -12.80 13.08
C ASN A 337 28.17 -13.25 12.76
N GLU A 338 28.75 -12.58 11.78
CA GLU A 338 30.14 -12.68 11.37
C GLU A 338 30.92 -11.51 11.98
N LYS A 339 32.18 -11.75 12.33
CA LYS A 339 33.03 -10.72 12.93
C LYS A 339 33.41 -9.69 11.86
N ILE A 340 33.21 -8.42 12.18
CA ILE A 340 33.62 -7.28 11.34
C ILE A 340 34.76 -6.55 12.06
N GLU A 341 35.89 -6.34 11.38
CA GLU A 341 37.08 -5.74 12.00
C GLU A 341 36.83 -4.31 12.49
N PHE A 342 36.12 -3.52 11.70
CA PHE A 342 35.73 -2.13 12.03
C PHE A 342 34.39 -2.02 12.76
N GLY A 343 33.76 -3.14 13.15
CA GLY A 343 32.42 -3.15 13.74
C GLY A 343 32.32 -2.28 15.01
N ASN A 344 33.41 -2.19 15.79
CA ASN A 344 33.48 -1.33 16.98
C ASN A 344 33.35 0.17 16.65
N LEU A 345 33.80 0.61 15.47
CA LEU A 345 33.70 2.01 15.04
C LEU A 345 32.26 2.42 14.71
N LEU A 346 31.43 1.45 14.34
CA LEU A 346 30.03 1.66 13.97
C LEU A 346 29.06 1.30 15.10
N ASN A 347 29.58 0.89 16.25
CA ASN A 347 28.75 0.54 17.40
C ASN A 347 27.97 1.78 17.88
N LEU A 348 26.67 1.63 18.11
CA LEU A 348 25.75 2.71 18.49
C LEU A 348 25.56 3.82 17.44
N LEU A 349 26.13 3.68 16.23
CA LEU A 349 25.81 4.58 15.13
C LEU A 349 24.50 4.14 14.46
N ARG A 350 23.62 5.10 14.20
CA ARG A 350 22.42 4.86 13.41
C ARG A 350 22.81 4.72 11.94
N ILE A 351 22.61 3.53 11.39
CA ILE A 351 22.67 3.28 9.96
C ILE A 351 21.31 3.66 9.38
N ASN A 352 21.28 4.53 8.37
CA ASN A 352 20.04 4.91 7.69
C ASN A 352 19.83 4.05 6.45
N ASP A 353 20.89 3.80 5.67
CA ASP A 353 20.79 2.97 4.45
C ASP A 353 22.12 2.28 4.10
N LEU A 354 22.04 1.20 3.32
CA LEU A 354 23.14 0.36 2.89
C LEU A 354 23.03 0.02 1.40
N LYS A 355 24.16 0.00 0.70
CA LYS A 355 24.21 -0.46 -0.69
C LYS A 355 25.52 -1.13 -1.04
N ILE A 356 25.47 -2.18 -1.85
CA ILE A 356 26.69 -2.82 -2.40
C ILE A 356 26.81 -2.44 -3.86
N VAL A 357 27.90 -1.75 -4.22
CA VAL A 357 28.19 -1.34 -5.59
C VAL A 357 29.65 -1.64 -5.92
N ARG A 358 29.87 -2.44 -6.98
CA ARG A 358 31.21 -2.88 -7.44
C ARG A 358 32.10 -3.41 -6.31
N GLY A 359 31.55 -4.23 -5.42
CA GLY A 359 32.28 -4.82 -4.29
C GLY A 359 32.42 -3.91 -3.06
N ASN A 360 32.12 -2.62 -3.16
CA ASN A 360 32.14 -1.70 -2.03
C ASN A 360 30.79 -1.67 -1.31
N LEU A 361 30.80 -1.73 0.02
CA LEU A 361 29.63 -1.49 0.85
C LEU A 361 29.57 0.00 1.23
N TRP A 362 28.55 0.69 0.74
CA TRP A 362 28.21 2.06 1.07
C TRP A 362 27.30 2.08 2.29
N ILE A 363 27.68 2.88 3.28
CA ILE A 363 27.04 2.94 4.60
C ILE A 363 26.66 4.40 4.87
N ALA A 364 25.36 4.70 4.75
CA ALA A 364 24.81 6.00 5.08
C ALA A 364 24.47 6.07 6.58
N THR A 365 25.01 7.06 7.27
CA THR A 365 24.72 7.34 8.69
C THR A 365 24.31 8.79 8.88
N GLU A 366 23.85 9.14 10.08
CA GLU A 366 23.49 10.54 10.39
C GLU A 366 24.66 11.52 10.23
N SER A 367 25.91 11.07 10.47
CA SER A 367 27.07 11.97 10.48
C SER A 367 28.07 11.73 9.35
N TYR A 368 28.14 10.50 8.83
CA TYR A 368 29.17 10.06 7.90
C TYR A 368 28.58 9.23 6.77
N LEU A 369 29.18 9.34 5.59
CA LEU A 369 29.07 8.35 4.53
C LEU A 369 30.37 7.57 4.49
N LEU A 370 30.28 6.27 4.79
CA LEU A 370 31.43 5.38 4.85
C LEU A 370 31.37 4.36 3.73
N ILE A 371 32.50 4.09 3.11
CA ILE A 371 32.64 3.17 2.00
C ILE A 371 33.63 2.10 2.42
N TYR A 372 33.14 0.88 2.58
CA TYR A 372 33.93 -0.27 2.95
C TYR A 372 34.31 -1.06 1.70
N ASP A 373 35.60 -1.00 1.36
CA ASP A 373 36.20 -1.83 0.34
C ASP A 373 36.37 -3.25 0.90
N GLN A 374 35.57 -4.18 0.38
CA GLN A 374 35.54 -5.56 0.86
C GLN A 374 36.77 -6.36 0.42
N GLU A 375 37.45 -5.97 -0.67
CA GLU A 375 38.64 -6.68 -1.17
C GLU A 375 39.86 -6.31 -0.35
N ASN A 376 40.03 -5.00 -0.08
CA ASN A 376 41.17 -4.47 0.66
C ASN A 376 40.92 -4.35 2.17
N ASN A 377 39.70 -4.65 2.61
CA ASN A 377 39.25 -4.53 4.01
C ASN A 377 39.55 -3.14 4.60
N LEU A 378 39.17 -2.10 3.84
CA LEU A 378 39.45 -0.71 4.16
C LEU A 378 38.15 0.08 4.27
N LEU A 379 37.98 0.78 5.39
CA LEU A 379 36.86 1.69 5.61
C LEU A 379 37.30 3.13 5.32
N ILE A 380 36.64 3.76 4.35
CA ILE A 380 37.01 5.07 3.82
C ILE A 380 35.84 6.04 4.05
N ASP A 381 36.12 7.25 4.54
CA ASP A 381 35.14 8.35 4.53
C ASP A 381 35.02 8.91 3.11
N PHE A 382 33.80 9.17 2.64
CA PHE A 382 33.55 9.67 1.28
C PHE A 382 34.41 10.90 0.91
N LYS A 383 34.79 11.74 1.89
CA LYS A 383 35.67 12.91 1.69
C LYS A 383 37.05 12.56 1.15
N GLN A 384 37.47 11.31 1.33
CA GLN A 384 38.74 10.75 0.86
C GLN A 384 38.53 9.70 -0.23
N PHE A 385 37.28 9.44 -0.63
CA PHE A 385 36.95 8.45 -1.63
C PHE A 385 36.92 9.09 -3.02
N LYS A 386 37.96 8.80 -3.81
CA LYS A 386 38.08 9.21 -5.21
C LYS A 386 38.03 10.75 -5.37
N ASN A 387 37.56 11.26 -6.52
CA ASN A 387 37.66 12.68 -6.84
C ASN A 387 36.50 13.50 -6.24
N VAL A 388 36.81 14.31 -5.23
CA VAL A 388 35.87 15.21 -4.54
C VAL A 388 36.06 16.70 -4.89
N GLU A 389 36.85 17.03 -5.92
CA GLU A 389 37.22 18.43 -6.24
C GLU A 389 36.00 19.33 -6.49
N ASN A 390 34.97 18.81 -7.16
CA ASN A 390 33.75 19.57 -7.46
C ASN A 390 32.93 19.93 -6.22
N ILE A 391 33.09 19.19 -5.12
CA ILE A 391 32.38 19.42 -3.86
C ILE A 391 33.31 19.88 -2.73
N ASP A 392 34.57 20.19 -3.04
CA ASP A 392 35.61 20.45 -2.04
C ASP A 392 35.25 21.61 -1.08
N LYS A 393 34.58 22.63 -1.61
CA LYS A 393 34.13 23.80 -0.84
C LYS A 393 33.11 23.47 0.25
N ILE A 394 32.31 22.42 0.05
CA ILE A 394 31.19 22.06 0.93
C ILE A 394 31.34 20.70 1.58
N LYS A 395 32.31 19.86 1.18
CA LYS A 395 32.46 18.47 1.66
C LYS A 395 32.48 18.32 3.19
N ASN A 396 32.97 19.34 3.91
CA ASN A 396 33.08 19.32 5.36
C ASN A 396 31.77 19.59 6.10
N ILE A 397 30.77 20.17 5.43
CA ILE A 397 29.45 20.45 6.00
C ILE A 397 28.38 19.43 5.56
N ILE A 398 28.73 18.47 4.70
CA ILE A 398 27.82 17.40 4.27
C ILE A 398 27.66 16.39 5.41
N THR A 399 26.46 16.33 5.97
CA THR A 399 26.01 15.40 7.00
C THR A 399 24.54 15.03 6.76
N GLY A 400 24.00 14.09 7.53
CA GLY A 400 22.59 13.68 7.42
C GLY A 400 22.33 12.72 6.26
N PHE A 401 23.23 11.79 6.00
CA PHE A 401 23.08 10.82 4.90
C PHE A 401 21.90 9.89 5.18
N SER A 402 20.88 9.95 4.33
CA SER A 402 19.56 9.38 4.62
C SER A 402 19.17 8.20 3.75
N SER A 403 19.31 8.31 2.42
CA SER A 403 19.01 7.25 1.45
C SER A 403 20.06 7.18 0.33
N LEU A 404 20.30 5.98 -0.19
CA LEU A 404 21.24 5.64 -1.26
C LEU A 404 20.52 5.06 -2.48
N TYR A 405 20.46 5.82 -3.56
CA TYR A 405 19.95 5.34 -4.85
C TYR A 405 21.10 5.02 -5.81
N GLN A 406 20.89 4.06 -6.70
CA GLN A 406 21.89 3.64 -7.69
C GLN A 406 21.15 3.41 -9.00
N ASN A 407 21.68 4.00 -10.07
CA ASN A 407 21.37 3.62 -11.44
C ASN A 407 22.62 2.97 -12.08
N ASP A 408 22.58 2.69 -13.37
CA ASP A 408 23.67 1.97 -14.05
C ASP A 408 25.01 2.72 -14.03
N ASN A 409 24.99 4.05 -13.96
CA ASN A 409 26.17 4.90 -14.11
C ASN A 409 26.59 5.61 -12.81
N SER A 410 25.68 5.78 -11.86
CA SER A 410 25.82 6.73 -10.75
C SER A 410 25.21 6.21 -9.46
N ILE A 411 25.76 6.67 -8.35
CA ILE A 411 25.19 6.51 -7.00
C ILE A 411 24.77 7.89 -6.51
N TYR A 412 23.53 8.01 -6.07
CA TYR A 412 22.99 9.23 -5.50
C TYR A 412 22.83 9.08 -4.00
N VAL A 413 23.27 10.12 -3.29
CA VAL A 413 23.29 10.17 -1.83
C VAL A 413 22.50 11.38 -1.37
N SER A 414 21.42 11.14 -0.63
CA SER A 414 20.57 12.22 -0.11
C SER A 414 21.02 12.74 1.25
N THR A 415 21.01 14.06 1.38
CA THR A 415 21.26 14.78 2.63
C THR A 415 20.33 15.99 2.76
N PRO A 416 20.15 16.59 3.93
CA PRO A 416 19.45 17.88 4.07
C PRO A 416 20.14 19.05 3.34
N VAL A 417 21.41 18.91 2.97
CA VAL A 417 22.21 19.97 2.33
C VAL A 417 22.38 19.79 0.82
N GLY A 418 21.78 18.76 0.23
CA GLY A 418 21.81 18.48 -1.20
C GLY A 418 21.73 16.97 -1.50
N ILE A 419 21.43 16.63 -2.75
CA ILE A 419 21.62 15.27 -3.27
C ILE A 419 22.90 15.26 -4.09
N PHE A 420 23.83 14.39 -3.68
CA PHE A 420 25.14 14.26 -4.31
C PHE A 420 25.16 13.04 -5.22
N GLU A 421 25.74 13.20 -6.41
CA GLU A 421 25.96 12.13 -7.37
C GLU A 421 27.43 11.74 -7.38
N TYR A 422 27.69 10.44 -7.31
CA TYR A 422 28.98 9.85 -7.58
C TYR A 422 28.91 9.10 -8.91
N ASP A 423 29.61 9.60 -9.91
CA ASP A 423 29.74 8.93 -11.22
C ASP A 423 30.67 7.72 -11.06
N ILE A 424 30.17 6.53 -11.37
CA ILE A 424 30.89 5.27 -11.18
C ILE A 424 31.88 5.01 -12.33
N GLN A 425 31.70 5.64 -13.50
CA GLN A 425 32.63 5.49 -14.64
C GLN A 425 33.84 6.41 -14.49
N ASP A 426 33.59 7.69 -14.21
CA ASP A 426 34.61 8.73 -14.15
C ASP A 426 35.13 8.98 -12.72
N GLU A 427 34.51 8.35 -11.71
CA GLU A 427 34.92 8.35 -10.30
C GLU A 427 35.01 9.76 -9.66
N TYR A 428 34.07 10.66 -10.00
CA TYR A 428 33.97 11.99 -9.39
C TYR A 428 32.61 12.25 -8.75
N TRP A 429 32.62 13.14 -7.77
CA TRP A 429 31.42 13.61 -7.08
C TRP A 429 30.89 14.90 -7.68
N THR A 430 29.57 15.09 -7.70
CA THR A 430 28.90 16.36 -8.02
C THR A 430 27.68 16.58 -7.13
N LEU A 431 27.20 17.82 -7.09
CA LEU A 431 25.90 18.15 -6.54
C LEU A 431 24.85 18.02 -7.65
N ALA A 432 23.97 17.04 -7.54
CA ALA A 432 22.93 16.76 -8.54
C ALA A 432 21.65 17.57 -8.28
N VAL A 433 21.30 17.77 -7.00
CA VAL A 433 20.10 18.53 -6.62
C VAL A 433 20.42 19.47 -5.47
N GLU A 434 20.16 20.76 -5.68
CA GLU A 434 20.29 21.80 -4.66
C GLU A 434 19.25 21.61 -3.53
N PRO A 435 19.60 21.88 -2.26
CA PRO A 435 18.68 21.72 -1.13
C PRO A 435 17.42 22.59 -1.26
N SER A 436 17.51 23.75 -1.93
CA SER A 436 16.35 24.62 -2.17
C SER A 436 15.29 23.97 -3.05
N ALA A 437 15.65 23.00 -3.92
CA ALA A 437 14.72 22.34 -4.81
C ALA A 437 13.68 21.48 -4.07
N TYR A 438 14.00 21.03 -2.86
CA TYR A 438 13.11 20.26 -1.97
C TYR A 438 12.98 20.89 -0.58
N ALA A 439 13.21 22.21 -0.49
CA ALA A 439 13.10 23.01 0.73
C ALA A 439 13.94 22.51 1.93
N GLY A 440 15.05 21.81 1.68
CA GLY A 440 15.87 21.19 2.72
C GLY A 440 15.14 20.10 3.51
N SER A 441 14.06 19.54 2.97
CA SER A 441 13.26 18.51 3.61
C SER A 441 14.09 17.26 3.90
N ARG A 442 13.78 16.57 5.00
CA ARG A 442 14.37 15.26 5.28
C ARG A 442 13.91 14.27 4.20
N VAL A 443 14.88 13.69 3.51
CA VAL A 443 14.66 12.64 2.52
C VAL A 443 14.53 11.31 3.25
N ASN A 444 13.45 10.58 2.98
CA ASN A 444 13.26 9.22 3.48
C ASN A 444 13.69 8.20 2.42
N ASP A 445 13.31 8.44 1.17
CA ASP A 445 13.75 7.65 0.02
C ASP A 445 13.84 8.51 -1.25
N LEU A 446 14.61 8.05 -2.23
CA LEU A 446 14.76 8.74 -3.52
C LEU A 446 14.88 7.76 -4.68
N VAL A 447 14.28 8.12 -5.81
CA VAL A 447 14.37 7.35 -7.06
C VAL A 447 14.60 8.30 -8.21
N ILE A 448 15.49 7.92 -9.13
CA ILE A 448 15.84 8.75 -10.29
C ILE A 448 15.64 7.94 -11.57
N GLU A 449 14.86 8.48 -12.49
CA GLU A 449 14.55 7.82 -13.77
C GLU A 449 14.33 8.89 -14.86
N ASN A 450 14.91 8.68 -16.04
CA ASN A 450 14.77 9.55 -17.22
C ASN A 450 14.96 11.06 -16.95
N GLY A 451 15.95 11.42 -16.13
CA GLY A 451 16.24 12.83 -15.81
C GLY A 451 15.29 13.46 -14.78
N TYR A 452 14.39 12.69 -14.18
CA TYR A 452 13.58 13.14 -13.04
C TYR A 452 14.07 12.49 -11.75
N CYS A 453 14.16 13.28 -10.69
CA CYS A 453 14.39 12.82 -9.33
C CYS A 453 13.10 12.95 -8.52
N PHE A 454 12.62 11.81 -8.01
CA PHE A 454 11.52 11.74 -7.07
C PHE A 454 12.08 11.58 -5.66
N ILE A 455 11.66 12.43 -4.74
CA ILE A 455 12.11 12.45 -3.35
C ILE A 455 10.89 12.24 -2.45
N GLY A 456 10.90 11.16 -1.69
CA GLY A 456 9.92 10.88 -0.66
C GLY A 456 10.32 11.57 0.65
N THR A 457 9.39 12.30 1.25
CA THR A 457 9.60 13.04 2.50
C THR A 457 8.50 12.72 3.50
N ASN A 458 8.57 13.33 4.69
CA ASN A 458 7.50 13.23 5.68
C ASN A 458 6.18 13.91 5.26
N ASN A 459 6.22 14.79 4.25
CA ASN A 459 5.09 15.62 3.83
C ASN A 459 4.83 15.48 2.32
N GLY A 460 4.82 14.25 1.81
CA GLY A 460 4.61 13.96 0.41
C GLY A 460 5.89 13.87 -0.42
N ILE A 461 5.76 14.15 -1.73
CA ILE A 461 6.77 13.84 -2.75
C ILE A 461 7.22 15.10 -3.46
N TRP A 462 8.52 15.26 -3.64
CA TRP A 462 9.07 16.21 -4.59
C TRP A 462 9.40 15.52 -5.90
N GLN A 463 8.98 16.11 -7.02
CA GLN A 463 9.43 15.76 -8.36
C GLN A 463 10.32 16.88 -8.88
N ILE A 464 11.54 16.53 -9.29
CA ILE A 464 12.55 17.48 -9.72
C ILE A 464 13.07 17.07 -11.09
N ASN A 465 13.10 18.00 -12.04
CA ASN A 465 13.76 17.80 -13.32
C ASN A 465 15.26 18.13 -13.17
N LEU A 466 16.11 17.16 -13.42
CA LEU A 466 17.57 17.28 -13.28
C LEU A 466 18.21 18.18 -14.36
N ALA A 467 17.52 18.43 -15.48
CA ALA A 467 18.06 19.24 -16.58
C ALA A 467 17.95 20.75 -16.32
N ASP A 468 16.84 21.22 -15.75
CA ASP A 468 16.55 22.64 -15.51
C ASP A 468 16.41 23.00 -14.03
N GLY A 469 16.36 22.01 -13.13
CA GLY A 469 16.20 22.19 -11.69
C GLY A 469 14.77 22.53 -11.25
N ASN A 470 13.79 22.50 -12.15
CA ASN A 470 12.40 22.77 -11.81
C ASN A 470 11.87 21.71 -10.83
N SER A 471 11.24 22.17 -9.74
CA SER A 471 10.70 21.30 -8.71
C SER A 471 9.20 21.53 -8.49
N GLN A 472 8.51 20.45 -8.16
CA GLN A 472 7.10 20.44 -7.82
C GLN A 472 6.89 19.57 -6.58
N LEU A 473 6.16 20.09 -5.60
CA LEU A 473 5.73 19.35 -4.42
C LEU A 473 4.33 18.80 -4.64
N TYR A 474 4.14 17.53 -4.28
CA TYR A 474 2.86 16.85 -4.17
C TYR A 474 2.62 16.49 -2.70
N ASP A 475 1.85 17.33 -2.00
CA ASP A 475 1.59 17.27 -0.55
C ASP A 475 0.12 16.95 -0.22
N TYR A 476 -0.54 16.18 -1.10
CA TYR A 476 -1.92 15.76 -0.85
C TYR A 476 -2.02 14.95 0.45
N PRO A 477 -3.07 15.16 1.29
CA PRO A 477 -3.21 14.48 2.57
C PRO A 477 -3.14 12.95 2.50
N PHE A 478 -3.64 12.37 1.40
CA PHE A 478 -3.61 10.92 1.18
C PHE A 478 -2.20 10.35 0.93
N ILE A 479 -1.21 11.18 0.57
CA ILE A 479 0.18 10.72 0.37
C ILE A 479 0.88 10.51 1.71
N GLY A 480 0.68 11.42 2.66
CA GLY A 480 1.31 11.34 3.98
C GLY A 480 2.84 11.32 3.94
N SER A 481 3.44 10.55 4.85
CA SER A 481 4.88 10.36 4.94
C SER A 481 5.33 9.19 4.07
N VAL A 482 6.09 9.48 3.02
CA VAL A 482 6.67 8.49 2.12
C VAL A 482 7.89 7.84 2.76
N GLN A 483 7.91 6.50 2.80
CA GLN A 483 9.01 5.72 3.40
C GLN A 483 9.85 4.99 2.36
N ASP A 484 9.23 4.57 1.26
CA ASP A 484 9.89 3.71 0.27
C ASP A 484 9.26 3.91 -1.11
N MET A 485 10.06 3.89 -2.18
CA MET A 485 9.60 4.16 -3.54
C MET A 485 10.23 3.20 -4.56
N TYR A 486 9.56 3.01 -5.69
CA TYR A 486 10.06 2.18 -6.77
C TYR A 486 9.44 2.56 -8.10
N ILE A 487 10.23 2.62 -9.16
CA ILE A 487 9.70 2.83 -10.51
C ILE A 487 9.64 1.48 -11.22
N GLN A 488 8.45 1.13 -11.68
CA GLN A 488 8.15 -0.06 -12.49
C GLN A 488 7.56 0.41 -13.82
N GLY A 489 8.40 0.50 -14.86
CA GLY A 489 8.02 1.10 -16.14
C GLY A 489 7.63 2.57 -15.97
N ASP A 490 6.42 2.93 -16.40
CA ASP A 490 5.90 4.32 -16.30
C ASP A 490 5.16 4.60 -14.97
N THR A 491 5.20 3.67 -14.02
CA THR A 491 4.50 3.80 -12.73
C THR A 491 5.49 3.94 -11.59
N LEU A 492 5.33 4.99 -10.79
CA LEU A 492 6.00 5.17 -9.51
C LEU A 492 5.12 4.56 -8.41
N LEU A 493 5.61 3.49 -7.78
CA LEU A 493 5.03 2.91 -6.57
C LEU A 493 5.59 3.65 -5.35
N ILE A 494 4.69 4.05 -4.47
CA ILE A 494 4.99 4.84 -3.27
C ILE A 494 4.42 4.11 -2.07
N GLY A 495 5.30 3.68 -1.16
CA GLY A 495 4.95 3.19 0.16
C GLY A 495 4.92 4.35 1.15
N SER A 496 3.76 4.59 1.74
CA SER A 496 3.54 5.67 2.70
C SER A 496 2.88 5.14 3.98
N ASP A 497 2.80 6.01 4.98
CA ASP A 497 2.01 5.76 6.20
C ASP A 497 0.48 5.67 5.96
N ASN A 498 0.02 6.02 4.75
CA ASN A 498 -1.38 5.91 4.32
C ASN A 498 -1.65 4.77 3.33
N GLY A 499 -0.62 4.02 2.92
CA GLY A 499 -0.75 2.84 2.07
C GLY A 499 0.14 2.88 0.83
N LEU A 500 -0.20 2.04 -0.14
CA LEU A 500 0.52 1.89 -1.41
C LEU A 500 -0.17 2.74 -2.47
N ILE A 501 0.55 3.72 -3.01
CA ILE A 501 0.06 4.61 -4.05
C ILE A 501 0.76 4.26 -5.36
N LYS A 502 -0.04 4.15 -6.44
CA LYS A 502 0.46 4.03 -7.81
C LYS A 502 0.32 5.37 -8.50
N TYR A 503 1.44 6.00 -8.85
CA TYR A 503 1.46 7.24 -9.59
C TYR A 503 1.93 6.98 -11.03
N LEU A 504 1.01 7.14 -11.98
CA LEU A 504 1.34 7.11 -13.40
C LEU A 504 1.97 8.45 -13.79
N TRP A 505 3.29 8.49 -13.87
CA TRP A 505 3.99 9.69 -14.25
C TRP A 505 4.21 9.64 -15.76
N LYS A 506 3.48 10.47 -16.50
CA LYS A 506 3.67 10.53 -17.96
C LYS A 506 5.02 11.15 -18.25
N LYS A 507 5.80 10.45 -19.08
CA LYS A 507 6.88 11.02 -19.86
C LYS A 507 6.31 12.25 -20.56
N ASN A 508 6.72 13.46 -20.17
CA ASN A 508 6.60 14.60 -21.06
C ASN A 508 7.43 14.24 -22.29
N LEU A 509 6.76 13.74 -23.33
CA LEU A 509 7.34 13.44 -24.64
C LEU A 509 7.64 14.74 -25.38
#